data_AF-A0A8T4NSF0-F1
#
_entry.id   AF-A0A8T4NSF0-F1
#
_cell.length_a   1.000
_cell.length_b   1.000
_cell.length_c   1.000
_cell.angle_alpha   90.00
_cell.angle_beta   90.00
_cell.angle_gamma   90.00
#
_symmetry.space_group_name_H-M   'P 1'
#
loop_
_entity.id
_entity.type
_entity.pdbx_description
1 polymer ?
#
loop_
_entity_poly.entity_id
_entity_poly.type
_entity_poly.pdbx_seq_one_letter_code
_entity_poly.pdbx_strand_id
1 'polypeptide(L)'
;MKLYIITLFIIASLAGQLSAQSNDTDSSAEIEITKFFPNEIIEGEVQFNIQVKNNREDELTNVFASIQGRGFSTYEVIPIETLNANEKDYIFIRGYFSESGEINLTIFIEDFVFYQMVSVVDVFDEDDEREKLIQKINELSMELDTLKKNYTDLEIIYTDKKENNYDVSRVDLSELKKFLRETESGIISEDVDKAEVNLRLSYEEYYYQKNKLDTAKIIPVIMRLRESALIFSTIIGAVLAFFALSELLKRKGESVYGTVKKIGTRKPTKKYKK
;
A
#
# COMPACT_ATOMS: atom_id res chain seq x y z
N MET A 1 1.17 8.47 -17.13
CA MET A 1 2.54 8.58 -17.69
C MET A 1 3.51 8.88 -16.55
N LYS A 2 3.96 7.82 -15.86
CA LYS A 2 5.14 7.80 -15.01
C LYS A 2 5.73 6.40 -15.15
N LEU A 3 6.68 6.28 -16.07
CA LEU A 3 7.75 5.28 -15.98
C LEU A 3 8.44 5.48 -14.63
N TYR A 4 8.83 4.41 -13.93
CA TYR A 4 10.19 4.21 -13.41
C TYR A 4 10.24 2.86 -12.66
N ILE A 5 10.94 1.91 -13.30
CA ILE A 5 11.88 0.95 -12.68
C ILE A 5 11.33 0.04 -11.57
N ILE A 6 10.99 -1.20 -11.94
CA ILE A 6 11.28 -2.36 -11.09
C ILE A 6 12.22 -3.26 -11.89
N THR A 7 13.49 -3.12 -11.53
CA THR A 7 14.65 -3.83 -12.03
C THR A 7 14.59 -5.28 -11.57
N LEU A 8 14.65 -6.21 -12.54
CA LEU A 8 15.58 -7.34 -12.56
C LEU A 8 16.08 -7.84 -11.18
N PHE A 9 15.37 -8.81 -10.59
CA PHE A 9 15.94 -9.69 -9.55
C PHE A 9 16.48 -10.95 -10.24
N ILE A 10 17.70 -10.87 -10.76
CA ILE A 10 18.52 -12.03 -11.08
C ILE A 10 19.92 -11.75 -10.50
N ILE A 11 20.48 -12.77 -9.85
CA ILE A 11 21.89 -12.94 -9.45
C ILE A 11 22.30 -12.27 -8.14
N ALA A 12 21.93 -12.87 -7.00
CA ALA A 12 22.70 -12.74 -5.75
C ALA A 12 22.43 -13.90 -4.78
N SER A 13 22.80 -15.13 -5.16
CA SER A 13 23.00 -16.24 -4.21
C SER A 13 24.25 -17.07 -4.58
N LEU A 14 25.32 -16.36 -4.96
CA LEU A 14 26.66 -16.93 -5.14
C LEU A 14 27.66 -16.25 -4.21
N ALA A 15 27.37 -16.25 -2.90
CA ALA A 15 28.31 -15.92 -1.82
C ALA A 15 27.72 -16.32 -0.46
N GLY A 16 27.34 -17.59 -0.31
CA GLY A 16 26.97 -18.19 0.97
C GLY A 16 27.98 -19.27 1.33
N GLN A 17 28.91 -18.91 2.21
CA GLN A 17 29.92 -19.73 2.91
C GLN A 17 29.52 -21.20 3.02
N LEU A 18 30.19 -22.12 2.31
CA LEU A 18 31.38 -22.85 2.80
C LEU A 18 31.46 -22.99 4.33
N SER A 19 30.52 -23.73 4.91
CA SER A 19 30.75 -24.52 6.12
C SER A 19 30.36 -25.96 5.86
N ALA A 20 31.14 -26.62 4.99
CA ALA A 20 31.27 -28.06 5.05
C ALA A 20 32.01 -28.36 6.36
N GLN A 21 31.24 -28.64 7.41
CA GLN A 21 31.78 -29.23 8.62
C GLN A 21 32.21 -30.65 8.25
N SER A 22 33.48 -30.78 7.86
CA SER A 22 34.13 -32.06 7.70
C SER A 22 34.12 -32.77 9.05
N ASN A 23 33.19 -33.69 9.23
CA ASN A 23 33.33 -34.71 10.24
C ASN A 23 34.53 -35.56 9.84
N ASP A 24 35.69 -35.25 10.43
CA ASP A 24 36.85 -36.13 10.49
C ASP A 24 36.39 -37.46 11.08
N THR A 25 36.06 -38.38 10.17
CA THR A 25 36.01 -39.80 10.48
C THR A 25 37.23 -40.39 9.80
N ASP A 26 38.21 -40.69 10.65
CA ASP A 26 39.34 -41.55 10.37
C ASP A 26 38.86 -42.84 9.66
N SER A 27 39.65 -43.35 8.71
CA SER A 27 39.45 -44.57 7.89
C SER A 27 38.97 -44.34 6.45
N SER A 28 39.87 -44.66 5.51
CA SER A 28 39.64 -45.26 4.19
C SER A 28 38.21 -45.81 3.96
N ALA A 29 37.24 -44.94 3.71
CA ALA A 29 35.89 -45.36 3.37
C ALA A 29 35.92 -45.86 1.92
N GLU A 30 35.49 -47.11 1.72
CA GLU A 30 35.48 -47.77 0.41
C GLU A 30 34.55 -47.05 -0.60
N ILE A 31 33.56 -46.33 -0.08
CA ILE A 31 32.65 -45.47 -0.84
C ILE A 31 32.59 -44.11 -0.14
N GLU A 32 32.65 -43.03 -0.92
CA GLU A 32 32.67 -41.66 -0.41
C GLU A 32 31.62 -40.79 -1.12
N ILE A 33 30.82 -40.03 -0.36
CA ILE A 33 30.00 -38.95 -0.92
C ILE A 33 30.89 -37.72 -1.09
N THR A 34 31.14 -37.35 -2.34
CA THR A 34 31.98 -36.18 -2.68
C THR A 34 31.19 -34.90 -2.84
N LYS A 35 29.91 -34.98 -3.22
CA LYS A 35 28.97 -33.85 -3.31
C LYS A 35 27.54 -34.30 -3.06
N PHE A 36 26.76 -33.40 -2.48
CA PHE A 36 25.32 -33.55 -2.29
C PHE A 36 24.66 -32.22 -2.63
N PHE A 37 23.62 -32.23 -3.48
CA PHE A 37 22.86 -31.03 -3.80
C PHE A 37 21.42 -31.38 -4.23
N PRO A 38 20.45 -30.47 -4.04
CA PRO A 38 20.53 -29.18 -3.32
C PRO A 38 20.57 -29.34 -1.79
N ASN A 39 21.10 -28.33 -1.08
CA ASN A 39 21.11 -28.28 0.39
C ASN A 39 20.01 -27.38 0.97
N GLU A 40 19.40 -26.56 0.12
CA GLU A 40 18.29 -25.66 0.45
C GLU A 40 17.16 -25.92 -0.56
N ILE A 41 15.99 -26.24 -0.05
CA ILE A 41 14.87 -26.81 -0.81
C ILE A 41 13.59 -26.14 -0.33
N ILE A 42 12.62 -26.03 -1.22
CA ILE A 42 11.27 -25.57 -0.89
C ILE A 42 10.43 -26.82 -0.56
N GLU A 43 9.58 -26.76 0.47
CA GLU A 43 8.67 -27.86 0.79
C GLU A 43 7.94 -28.40 -0.46
N GLY A 44 7.83 -29.73 -0.58
CA GLY A 44 7.28 -30.39 -1.74
C GLY A 44 8.28 -31.29 -2.49
N GLU A 45 8.14 -31.37 -3.82
CA GLU A 45 8.93 -32.25 -4.67
C GLU A 45 10.39 -31.78 -4.82
N VAL A 46 11.32 -32.72 -4.70
CA VAL A 46 12.76 -32.44 -4.82
C VAL A 46 13.48 -33.56 -5.54
N GLN A 47 14.59 -33.21 -6.21
CA GLN A 47 15.57 -34.15 -6.73
C GLN A 47 16.93 -33.89 -6.08
N PHE A 48 17.44 -34.88 -5.36
CA PHE A 48 18.80 -34.93 -4.85
C PHE A 48 19.74 -35.57 -5.85
N ASN A 49 20.92 -34.96 -6.00
CA ASN A 49 22.01 -35.43 -6.83
C ASN A 49 23.20 -35.70 -5.91
N ILE A 50 23.52 -36.99 -5.73
CA ILE A 50 24.55 -37.46 -4.81
C ILE A 50 25.74 -37.93 -5.64
N GLN A 51 26.87 -37.23 -5.57
CA GLN A 51 28.10 -37.65 -6.23
C GLN A 51 28.84 -38.65 -5.35
N VAL A 52 28.96 -39.88 -5.83
CA VAL A 52 29.61 -40.98 -5.12
C VAL A 52 30.93 -41.31 -5.80
N LYS A 53 31.98 -41.57 -5.01
CA LYS A 53 33.28 -42.07 -5.48
C LYS A 53 33.51 -43.49 -4.99
N ASN A 54 33.89 -44.38 -5.90
CA ASN A 54 34.37 -45.72 -5.55
C ASN A 54 35.87 -45.65 -5.19
N ASN A 55 36.22 -45.87 -3.94
CA ASN A 55 37.61 -45.92 -3.48
C ASN A 55 38.18 -47.36 -3.46
N ARG A 56 37.39 -48.37 -3.85
CA ARG A 56 37.86 -49.76 -4.00
C ARG A 56 38.70 -49.93 -5.27
N GLU A 57 39.49 -51.00 -5.30
CA GLU A 57 40.23 -51.43 -6.49
C GLU A 57 39.34 -52.17 -7.51
N ASP A 58 38.19 -52.68 -7.06
CA ASP A 58 37.22 -53.40 -7.88
C ASP A 58 36.06 -52.50 -8.34
N GLU A 59 35.45 -52.88 -9.47
CA GLU A 59 34.23 -52.25 -10.00
C GLU A 59 33.01 -52.57 -9.12
N LEU A 60 32.16 -51.58 -8.89
CA LEU A 60 30.87 -51.73 -8.23
C LEU A 60 29.76 -51.77 -9.27
N THR A 61 28.77 -52.65 -9.09
CA THR A 61 27.59 -52.74 -9.96
C THR A 61 26.34 -52.40 -9.18
N ASN A 62 25.39 -51.73 -9.85
CA ASN A 62 24.09 -51.35 -9.31
C ASN A 62 24.18 -50.59 -7.97
N VAL A 63 25.03 -49.56 -7.91
CA VAL A 63 25.18 -48.72 -6.72
C VAL A 63 23.90 -47.91 -6.53
N PHE A 64 23.13 -48.27 -5.50
CA PHE A 64 21.88 -47.62 -5.16
C PHE A 64 21.99 -46.87 -3.84
N ALA A 65 21.15 -45.86 -3.66
CA ALA A 65 21.05 -45.15 -2.39
C ALA A 65 19.60 -45.02 -1.92
N SER A 66 19.41 -45.02 -0.60
CA SER A 66 18.13 -44.77 0.05
C SER A 66 18.28 -43.61 1.03
N ILE A 67 17.36 -42.66 0.99
CA ILE A 67 17.36 -41.53 1.92
C ILE A 67 16.18 -41.67 2.88
N GLN A 68 16.48 -41.51 4.16
CA GLN A 68 15.48 -41.44 5.23
C GLN A 68 15.64 -40.12 6.00
N GLY A 69 14.53 -39.49 6.35
CA GLY A 69 14.51 -38.24 7.11
C GLY A 69 13.12 -37.95 7.62
N ARG A 70 13.01 -37.12 8.66
CA ARG A 70 11.69 -36.67 9.15
C ARG A 70 10.99 -35.90 8.02
N GLY A 71 9.73 -36.23 7.76
CA GLY A 71 8.94 -35.58 6.72
C GLY A 71 9.42 -35.83 5.28
N PHE A 72 10.40 -36.71 5.03
CA PHE A 72 10.90 -37.00 3.69
C PHE A 72 10.45 -38.38 3.20
N SER A 73 9.90 -38.45 1.99
CA SER A 73 9.52 -39.70 1.33
C SER A 73 10.21 -39.84 -0.02
N THR A 74 10.99 -40.91 -0.20
CA THR A 74 11.60 -41.25 -1.50
C THR A 74 10.58 -42.00 -2.36
N TYR A 75 10.42 -41.61 -3.63
CA TYR A 75 9.56 -42.33 -4.58
C TYR A 75 10.26 -42.81 -5.85
N GLU A 76 11.40 -42.21 -6.22
CA GLU A 76 12.19 -42.65 -7.38
C GLU A 76 13.69 -42.58 -7.07
N VAL A 77 14.43 -43.61 -7.45
CA VAL A 77 15.89 -43.68 -7.33
C VAL A 77 16.44 -44.17 -8.66
N ILE A 78 17.38 -43.43 -9.23
CA ILE A 78 18.13 -43.81 -10.43
C ILE A 78 19.53 -44.25 -9.96
N PRO A 79 19.81 -45.57 -9.89
CA PRO A 79 21.10 -46.09 -9.44
C PRO A 79 22.19 -45.91 -10.51
N ILE A 80 23.45 -46.07 -10.10
CA ILE A 80 24.58 -46.16 -11.03
C ILE A 80 24.73 -47.63 -11.43
N GLU A 81 24.61 -47.94 -12.73
CA GLU A 81 24.69 -49.32 -13.22
C GLU A 81 26.05 -49.95 -12.95
N THR A 82 27.13 -49.20 -13.19
CA THR A 82 28.52 -49.62 -13.02
C THR A 82 29.38 -48.42 -12.62
N LEU A 83 30.23 -48.58 -11.60
CA LEU A 83 31.12 -47.56 -11.07
C LEU A 83 32.53 -48.13 -10.92
N ASN A 84 33.42 -47.77 -11.83
CA ASN A 84 34.78 -48.31 -11.86
C ASN A 84 35.61 -47.85 -10.65
N ALA A 85 36.72 -48.55 -10.41
CA ALA A 85 37.69 -48.17 -9.39
C ALA A 85 38.16 -46.72 -9.56
N ASN A 86 38.11 -45.93 -8.48
CA ASN A 86 38.43 -44.51 -8.44
C ASN A 86 37.55 -43.58 -9.28
N GLU A 87 36.47 -44.09 -9.87
CA GLU A 87 35.51 -43.30 -10.64
C GLU A 87 34.52 -42.56 -9.73
N LYS A 88 33.92 -41.50 -10.28
CA LYS A 88 32.85 -40.73 -9.65
C LYS A 88 31.64 -40.68 -10.57
N ASP A 89 30.46 -40.94 -10.03
CA ASP A 89 29.21 -40.76 -10.75
C ASP A 89 28.09 -40.27 -9.81
N TYR A 90 26.91 -40.01 -10.35
CA TYR A 90 25.76 -39.46 -9.65
C TYR A 90 24.63 -40.46 -9.48
N ILE A 91 24.12 -40.55 -8.25
CA ILE A 91 22.82 -41.15 -7.96
C ILE A 91 21.79 -40.02 -7.92
N PHE A 92 20.68 -40.19 -8.62
CA PHE A 92 19.56 -39.26 -8.60
C PHE A 92 18.43 -39.83 -7.76
N ILE A 93 17.98 -39.07 -6.77
CA ILE A 93 16.89 -39.49 -5.87
C ILE A 93 15.81 -38.43 -5.90
N ARG A 94 14.58 -38.82 -6.24
CA ARG A 94 13.41 -37.95 -6.14
C ARG A 94 12.57 -38.33 -4.94
N GLY A 95 12.12 -37.29 -4.25
CA GLY A 95 11.30 -37.43 -3.08
C GLY A 95 10.43 -36.21 -2.84
N TYR A 96 9.70 -36.28 -1.75
CA TYR A 96 8.77 -35.25 -1.31
C TYR A 96 9.03 -34.91 0.16
N PHE A 97 9.15 -33.62 0.47
CA PHE A 97 9.16 -33.10 1.83
C PHE A 97 7.75 -32.65 2.23
N SER A 98 7.28 -33.13 3.38
CA SER A 98 5.99 -32.77 4.01
C SER A 98 6.15 -31.92 5.27
N GLU A 99 7.37 -31.51 5.59
CA GLU A 99 7.69 -30.69 6.75
C GLU A 99 8.79 -29.70 6.37
N SER A 100 8.70 -28.48 6.88
CA SER A 100 9.72 -27.44 6.78
C SER A 100 10.69 -27.44 7.98
N GLY A 101 11.85 -26.79 7.81
CA GLY A 101 12.90 -26.61 8.80
C GLY A 101 14.23 -27.28 8.44
N GLU A 102 15.16 -27.30 9.40
CA GLU A 102 16.43 -28.02 9.27
C GLU A 102 16.19 -29.52 9.49
N ILE A 103 16.35 -30.30 8.43
CA ILE A 103 16.11 -31.75 8.44
C ILE A 103 17.44 -32.48 8.24
N ASN A 104 17.74 -33.41 9.15
CA ASN A 104 18.88 -34.30 9.01
C ASN A 104 18.47 -35.54 8.22
N LEU A 105 19.04 -35.71 7.03
CA LEU A 105 18.85 -36.86 6.17
C LEU A 105 19.90 -37.93 6.49
N THR A 106 19.44 -39.18 6.59
CA THR A 106 20.28 -40.37 6.68
C THR A 106 20.28 -41.05 5.31
N ILE A 107 21.45 -41.12 4.69
CA ILE A 107 21.65 -41.66 3.34
C ILE A 107 22.35 -43.01 3.49
N PHE A 108 21.72 -44.06 2.98
CA PHE A 108 22.28 -45.41 2.91
C PHE A 108 22.78 -45.66 1.50
N ILE A 109 24.04 -46.03 1.33
CA ILE A 109 24.63 -46.45 0.05
C ILE A 109 25.33 -47.78 0.32
N GLU A 110 24.81 -48.87 -0.25
CA GLU A 110 25.23 -50.23 0.13
C GLU A 110 25.15 -50.43 1.66
N ASP A 111 26.27 -50.79 2.30
CA ASP A 111 26.39 -50.97 3.75
C ASP A 111 26.86 -49.69 4.49
N PHE A 112 26.99 -48.57 3.78
CA PHE A 112 27.51 -47.31 4.34
C PHE A 112 26.38 -46.33 4.66
N VAL A 113 26.53 -45.62 5.78
CA VAL A 113 25.59 -44.63 6.28
C VAL A 113 26.25 -43.26 6.30
N PHE A 114 25.59 -42.28 5.67
CA PHE A 114 26.01 -40.89 5.64
C PHE A 114 24.91 -40.00 6.20
N TYR A 115 25.28 -38.84 6.75
CA TYR A 115 24.35 -37.87 7.31
C TYR A 115 24.51 -36.54 6.60
N GLN A 116 23.40 -35.94 6.18
CA GLN A 116 23.38 -34.67 5.48
C GLN A 116 22.25 -33.79 6.00
N MET A 117 22.59 -32.61 6.48
CA MET A 117 21.60 -31.59 6.85
C MET A 117 21.14 -30.84 5.61
N VAL A 118 19.83 -30.64 5.50
CA VAL A 118 19.18 -29.82 4.47
C VAL A 118 18.25 -28.80 5.13
N SER A 119 18.14 -27.62 4.53
CA SER A 119 17.20 -26.57 4.94
C SER A 119 15.98 -26.63 4.03
N VAL A 120 14.82 -27.01 4.59
CA VAL A 120 13.55 -26.98 3.88
C VAL A 120 12.83 -25.69 4.26
N VAL A 121 12.75 -24.78 3.31
CA VAL A 121 11.99 -23.53 3.45
C VAL A 121 10.53 -23.85 3.20
N ASP A 122 9.70 -23.45 4.14
CA ASP A 122 8.26 -23.52 3.99
C ASP A 122 7.82 -22.77 2.72
N VAL A 123 6.94 -23.38 1.94
CA VAL A 123 6.16 -22.60 0.97
C VAL A 123 5.21 -21.79 1.84
N PHE A 124 5.61 -20.59 2.25
CA PHE A 124 4.68 -19.65 2.86
C PHE A 124 3.40 -19.65 2.02
N ASP A 125 2.30 -20.13 2.60
CA ASP A 125 0.98 -20.18 1.97
C ASP A 125 0.56 -18.75 1.62
N GLU A 126 0.96 -18.25 0.44
CA GLU A 126 0.51 -16.98 -0.12
C GLU A 126 -1.03 -16.92 -0.16
N ASP A 127 -1.68 -18.08 -0.21
CA ASP A 127 -3.13 -18.22 -0.19
C ASP A 127 -3.75 -17.83 1.18
N ASP A 128 -3.10 -18.16 2.30
CA ASP A 128 -3.59 -17.88 3.65
C ASP A 128 -3.49 -16.38 4.02
N GLU A 129 -2.38 -15.73 3.65
CA GLU A 129 -2.21 -14.28 3.87
C GLU A 129 -3.14 -13.47 2.95
N ARG A 130 -3.30 -13.92 1.70
CA ARG A 130 -4.21 -13.30 0.75
C ARG A 130 -5.67 -13.47 1.17
N GLU A 131 -6.05 -14.63 1.69
CA GLU A 131 -7.41 -14.85 2.21
C GLU A 131 -7.70 -13.94 3.41
N LYS A 132 -6.76 -13.80 4.35
CA LYS A 132 -6.88 -12.85 5.47
C LYS A 132 -6.97 -11.40 5.00
N LEU A 133 -6.19 -11.01 3.98
CA LEU A 133 -6.25 -9.67 3.38
C LEU A 133 -7.62 -9.41 2.75
N ILE A 134 -8.13 -10.35 1.95
CA ILE A 134 -9.45 -10.27 1.31
C ILE A 134 -10.55 -10.17 2.36
N GLN A 135 -10.48 -10.97 3.42
CA GLN A 135 -11.43 -10.91 4.52
C GLN A 135 -11.44 -9.52 5.17
N LYS A 136 -10.26 -8.97 5.48
CA LYS A 136 -10.15 -7.65 6.11
C LYS A 136 -10.65 -6.52 5.20
N ILE A 137 -10.39 -6.61 3.90
CA ILE A 137 -10.93 -5.67 2.89
C ILE A 137 -12.47 -5.72 2.85
N ASN A 138 -13.06 -6.93 2.93
CA ASN A 138 -14.51 -7.10 2.93
C ASN A 138 -15.15 -6.51 4.20
N GLU A 139 -14.54 -6.74 5.37
CA GLU A 139 -14.98 -6.15 6.65
C GLU A 139 -14.96 -4.61 6.59
N LEU A 140 -13.84 -4.02 6.15
CA LEU A 140 -13.72 -2.57 5.98
C LEU A 140 -14.74 -2.01 4.98
N SER A 141 -15.04 -2.74 3.90
CA SER A 141 -16.03 -2.33 2.91
C SER A 141 -17.44 -2.28 3.49
N MET A 142 -17.82 -3.28 4.30
CA MET A 142 -19.13 -3.30 4.97
C MET A 142 -19.29 -2.16 5.98
N GLU A 143 -18.24 -1.86 6.74
CA GLU A 143 -18.24 -0.73 7.69
C GLU A 143 -18.31 0.61 6.96
N LEU A 144 -17.53 0.78 5.89
CA LEU A 144 -17.57 1.98 5.06
C LEU A 144 -18.96 2.23 4.46
N ASP A 145 -19.63 1.19 3.96
CA ASP A 145 -20.99 1.30 3.41
C ASP A 145 -22.00 1.72 4.46
N THR A 146 -21.86 1.21 5.69
CA THR A 146 -22.67 1.64 6.82
C THR A 146 -22.43 3.12 7.14
N LEU A 147 -21.17 3.54 7.16
CA LEU A 147 -20.82 4.93 7.47
C LEU A 147 -21.23 5.90 6.36
N LYS A 148 -21.19 5.49 5.08
CA LYS A 148 -21.71 6.28 3.94
C LYS A 148 -23.22 6.52 4.04
N LYS A 149 -23.99 5.51 4.49
CA LYS A 149 -25.43 5.68 4.78
C LYS A 149 -25.65 6.69 5.91
N ASN A 150 -24.93 6.52 7.02
CA ASN A 150 -24.98 7.43 8.16
C ASN A 150 -24.60 8.87 7.79
N TYR A 151 -23.61 9.05 6.92
CA TYR A 151 -23.22 10.35 6.37
C TYR A 151 -24.35 10.99 5.57
N THR A 152 -25.03 10.20 4.73
CA THR A 152 -26.16 10.67 3.91
C THR A 152 -27.33 11.12 4.81
N ASP A 153 -27.65 10.33 5.84
CA ASP A 153 -28.66 10.71 6.83
C ASP A 153 -28.27 11.99 7.58
N LEU A 154 -26.98 12.17 7.88
CA LEU A 154 -26.45 13.36 8.52
C LEU A 154 -26.56 14.60 7.62
N GLU A 155 -26.31 14.47 6.32
CA GLU A 155 -26.52 15.54 5.33
C GLU A 155 -27.99 15.97 5.24
N ILE A 156 -28.91 15.00 5.29
CA ILE A 156 -30.36 15.26 5.31
C ILE A 156 -30.72 16.04 6.58
N ILE A 157 -30.28 15.58 7.75
CA ILE A 157 -30.53 16.25 9.03
C ILE A 157 -29.93 17.67 9.05
N TYR A 158 -28.70 17.83 8.54
CA TYR A 158 -28.07 19.15 8.43
C TYR A 158 -28.90 20.10 7.57
N THR A 159 -29.36 19.63 6.41
CA THR A 159 -30.16 20.44 5.48
C THR A 159 -31.50 20.81 6.09
N ASP A 160 -32.21 19.85 6.69
CA ASP A 160 -33.48 20.09 7.38
C ASP A 160 -33.31 21.09 8.54
N LYS A 161 -32.30 20.92 9.39
CA LYS A 161 -32.02 21.87 10.49
C LYS A 161 -31.67 23.26 9.97
N LYS A 162 -30.93 23.36 8.86
CA LYS A 162 -30.62 24.65 8.23
C LYS A 162 -31.87 25.35 7.72
N GLU A 163 -32.77 24.62 7.05
CA GLU A 163 -34.06 25.14 6.56
C GLU A 163 -35.00 25.53 7.71
N ASN A 164 -35.00 24.74 8.79
CA ASN A 164 -35.71 25.02 10.03
C ASN A 164 -34.99 26.04 10.93
N ASN A 165 -33.94 26.69 10.42
CA ASN A 165 -33.24 27.82 11.01
C ASN A 165 -32.56 27.52 12.35
N TYR A 166 -31.94 26.36 12.46
CA TYR A 166 -31.00 26.05 13.52
C TYR A 166 -29.63 26.65 13.20
N ASP A 167 -28.85 26.96 14.24
CA ASP A 167 -27.45 27.37 14.11
C ASP A 167 -26.57 26.17 13.77
N VAL A 168 -26.34 25.97 12.48
CA VAL A 168 -25.46 24.94 11.94
C VAL A 168 -24.10 25.49 11.49
N SER A 169 -23.76 26.74 11.85
CA SER A 169 -22.55 27.44 11.37
C SER A 169 -21.24 26.74 11.72
N ARG A 170 -21.24 25.91 12.78
CA ARG A 170 -20.07 25.17 13.28
C ARG A 170 -19.97 23.75 12.74
N VAL A 171 -20.95 23.31 11.95
CA VAL A 171 -21.00 21.97 11.37
C VAL A 171 -20.31 22.03 10.01
N ASP A 172 -19.32 21.15 9.83
CA ASP A 172 -18.60 21.00 8.56
C ASP A 172 -18.49 19.51 8.23
N LEU A 173 -19.11 19.10 7.12
CA LEU A 173 -19.13 17.71 6.66
C LEU A 173 -18.05 17.42 5.61
N SER A 174 -17.26 18.43 5.22
CA SER A 174 -16.25 18.29 4.16
C SER A 174 -15.11 17.35 4.55
N GLU A 175 -14.67 17.39 5.80
CA GLU A 175 -13.60 16.55 6.32
C GLU A 175 -14.05 15.08 6.45
N LEU A 176 -15.26 14.84 6.97
CA LEU A 176 -15.88 13.51 6.96
C LEU A 176 -15.97 12.93 5.54
N LYS A 177 -16.44 13.73 4.59
CA LYS A 177 -16.52 13.33 3.17
C LYS A 177 -15.15 13.02 2.58
N LYS A 178 -14.11 13.75 3.01
CA LYS A 178 -12.73 13.51 2.59
C LYS A 178 -12.24 12.17 3.13
N PHE A 179 -12.38 11.90 4.43
CA PHE A 179 -11.94 10.63 5.02
C PHE A 179 -12.66 9.42 4.41
N LEU A 180 -13.98 9.52 4.16
CA LEU A 180 -14.73 8.45 3.46
C LEU A 180 -14.14 8.11 2.08
N ARG A 181 -13.71 9.12 1.33
CA ARG A 181 -13.06 8.92 0.02
C ARG A 181 -11.66 8.36 0.16
N GLU A 182 -10.92 8.76 1.18
CA GLU A 182 -9.57 8.25 1.45
C GLU A 182 -9.61 6.78 1.92
N THR A 183 -10.61 6.39 2.72
CA THR A 183 -10.91 5.00 3.07
C THR A 183 -11.23 4.18 1.82
N GLU A 184 -12.15 4.65 0.99
CA GLU A 184 -12.51 3.99 -0.28
C GLU A 184 -11.30 3.82 -1.21
N SER A 185 -10.46 4.86 -1.31
CA SER A 185 -9.21 4.78 -2.07
C SER A 185 -8.22 3.77 -1.49
N GLY A 186 -8.14 3.64 -0.16
CA GLY A 186 -7.31 2.65 0.52
C GLY A 186 -7.76 1.24 0.21
N ILE A 187 -9.06 0.97 0.34
CA ILE A 187 -9.69 -0.32 0.00
C ILE A 187 -9.40 -0.71 -1.45
N ILE A 188 -9.63 0.21 -2.41
CA ILE A 188 -9.40 -0.04 -3.85
C ILE A 188 -7.92 -0.31 -4.16
N SER A 189 -7.01 0.32 -3.42
CA SER A 189 -5.57 0.18 -3.62
C SER A 189 -4.96 -0.96 -2.80
N GLU A 190 -5.78 -1.75 -2.10
CA GLU A 190 -5.35 -2.82 -1.18
C GLU A 190 -4.42 -2.35 -0.04
N ASP A 191 -4.44 -1.04 0.25
CA ASP A 191 -3.69 -0.42 1.35
C ASP A 191 -4.58 -0.41 2.61
N VAL A 192 -4.59 -1.57 3.28
CA VAL A 192 -5.47 -1.85 4.42
C VAL A 192 -5.19 -0.94 5.61
N ASP A 193 -3.93 -0.67 5.92
CA ASP A 193 -3.55 0.20 7.04
C ASP A 193 -4.07 1.62 6.83
N LYS A 194 -3.92 2.16 5.63
CA LYS A 194 -4.45 3.47 5.28
C LYS A 194 -5.98 3.48 5.31
N ALA A 195 -6.63 2.43 4.82
CA ALA A 195 -8.08 2.33 4.86
C ALA A 195 -8.60 2.33 6.31
N GLU A 196 -7.99 1.54 7.19
CA GLU A 196 -8.37 1.40 8.60
C GLU A 196 -8.22 2.72 9.37
N VAL A 197 -7.09 3.41 9.19
CA VAL A 197 -6.85 4.72 9.82
C VAL A 197 -7.91 5.74 9.38
N ASN A 198 -8.18 5.84 8.08
CA ASN A 198 -9.16 6.80 7.56
C ASN A 198 -10.60 6.43 7.93
N LEU A 199 -10.92 5.14 8.04
CA LEU A 199 -12.24 4.70 8.49
C LEU A 199 -12.47 5.10 9.94
N ARG A 200 -11.48 4.91 10.81
CA ARG A 200 -11.54 5.37 12.20
C ARG A 200 -11.71 6.89 12.29
N LEU A 201 -10.92 7.66 11.54
CA LEU A 201 -11.06 9.12 11.49
C LEU A 201 -12.45 9.54 10.99
N SER A 202 -13.02 8.79 10.03
CA SER A 202 -14.38 9.02 9.55
C SER A 202 -15.42 8.79 10.66
N TYR A 203 -15.28 7.75 11.48
CA TYR A 203 -16.18 7.53 12.63
C TYR A 203 -16.07 8.65 13.68
N GLU A 204 -14.85 9.03 14.05
CA GLU A 204 -14.59 10.10 15.01
C GLU A 204 -15.22 11.42 14.53
N GLU A 205 -15.02 11.77 13.27
CA GLU A 205 -15.58 12.99 12.67
C GLU A 205 -17.10 12.91 12.52
N TYR A 206 -17.65 11.75 12.16
CA TYR A 206 -19.11 11.53 12.12
C TYR A 206 -19.76 11.82 13.47
N TYR A 207 -19.26 11.22 14.56
CA TYR A 207 -19.82 11.44 15.88
C TYR A 207 -19.64 12.89 16.36
N TYR A 208 -18.51 13.51 16.04
CA TYR A 208 -18.25 14.90 16.35
C TYR A 208 -19.26 15.84 15.66
N GLN A 209 -19.49 15.68 14.35
CA GLN A 209 -20.41 16.51 13.59
C GLN A 209 -21.88 16.21 13.96
N LYS A 210 -22.22 14.94 14.20
CA LYS A 210 -23.53 14.54 14.72
C LYS A 210 -23.83 15.21 16.06
N ASN A 211 -22.89 15.22 16.99
CA ASN A 211 -23.08 15.87 18.28
C ASN A 211 -23.31 17.39 18.14
N LYS A 212 -22.57 18.06 17.24
CA LYS A 212 -22.81 19.48 16.94
C LYS A 212 -24.21 19.71 16.36
N LEU A 213 -24.67 18.83 15.47
CA LEU A 213 -26.01 18.89 14.92
C LEU A 213 -27.07 18.65 15.98
N ASP A 214 -26.93 17.62 16.81
CA ASP A 214 -27.87 17.27 17.88
C ASP A 214 -28.01 18.40 18.91
N THR A 215 -26.92 19.11 19.20
CA THR A 215 -26.87 20.24 20.14
C THR A 215 -27.15 21.61 19.51
N ALA A 216 -27.37 21.68 18.19
CA ALA A 216 -27.70 22.91 17.49
C ALA A 216 -29.01 23.51 18.02
N LYS A 217 -29.04 24.84 18.19
CA LYS A 217 -30.18 25.58 18.72
C LYS A 217 -30.88 26.38 17.62
N ILE A 218 -32.18 26.56 17.75
CA ILE A 218 -32.96 27.42 16.85
C ILE A 218 -32.46 28.87 16.97
N ILE A 219 -32.17 29.50 15.82
CA ILE A 219 -31.81 30.91 15.75
C ILE A 219 -33.07 31.75 16.01
N PRO A 220 -33.08 32.61 17.04
CA PRO A 220 -34.21 33.48 17.34
C PRO A 220 -34.53 34.41 16.16
N VAL A 221 -35.83 34.64 15.91
CA VAL A 221 -36.30 35.51 14.80
C VAL A 221 -35.65 36.90 14.86
N ILE A 222 -35.40 37.45 16.05
CA ILE A 222 -34.79 38.77 16.22
C ILE A 222 -33.33 38.83 15.72
N MET A 223 -32.57 37.73 15.84
CA MET A 223 -31.22 37.66 15.29
C MET A 223 -31.26 37.65 13.75
N ARG A 224 -32.24 36.95 13.16
CA ARG A 224 -32.42 36.94 11.69
C ARG A 224 -32.77 38.32 11.16
N LEU A 225 -33.66 39.03 11.84
CA LEU A 225 -34.03 40.40 11.47
C LEU A 225 -32.83 41.34 11.57
N ARG A 226 -31.95 41.15 12.56
CA ARG A 226 -30.72 41.94 12.71
C ARG A 226 -29.75 41.72 11.55
N GLU A 227 -29.52 40.48 11.13
CA GLU A 227 -28.66 40.16 9.97
C GLU A 227 -29.24 40.72 8.68
N SER A 228 -30.54 40.52 8.45
CA SER A 228 -31.23 41.10 7.29
C SER A 228 -31.15 42.63 7.31
N ALA A 229 -31.35 43.26 8.47
CA ALA A 229 -31.23 44.71 8.62
C ALA A 229 -29.80 45.20 8.29
N LEU A 230 -28.77 44.44 8.64
CA LEU A 230 -27.38 44.75 8.29
C LEU A 230 -27.17 44.69 6.77
N ILE A 231 -27.68 43.65 6.10
CA ILE A 231 -27.65 43.53 4.63
C ILE A 231 -28.40 44.71 3.98
N PHE A 232 -29.62 44.98 4.42
CA PHE A 232 -30.42 46.11 3.91
C PHE A 232 -29.73 47.45 4.14
N SER A 233 -29.13 47.68 5.31
CA SER A 233 -28.38 48.90 5.60
C SER A 233 -27.15 49.07 4.70
N THR A 234 -26.48 47.96 4.37
CA THR A 234 -25.32 47.95 3.47
C THR A 234 -25.76 48.29 2.04
N ILE A 235 -26.87 47.73 1.58
CA ILE A 235 -27.46 48.03 0.25
C ILE A 235 -27.87 49.50 0.18
N ILE A 236 -28.59 50.01 1.19
CA ILE A 236 -29.01 51.41 1.24
C ILE A 236 -27.79 52.34 1.28
N GLY A 237 -26.77 52.03 2.07
CA GLY A 237 -25.51 52.78 2.12
C GLY A 237 -24.79 52.82 0.78
N ALA A 238 -24.72 51.69 0.08
CA ALA A 238 -24.11 51.60 -1.26
C ALA A 238 -24.89 52.44 -2.29
N VAL A 239 -26.22 52.40 -2.26
CA VAL A 239 -27.07 53.23 -3.14
C VAL A 239 -26.88 54.72 -2.85
N LEU A 240 -26.87 55.12 -1.58
CA LEU A 240 -26.62 56.52 -1.20
C LEU A 240 -25.22 56.98 -1.61
N ALA A 241 -24.20 56.15 -1.41
CA ALA A 241 -22.84 56.43 -1.84
C ALA A 241 -22.74 56.59 -3.36
N PHE A 242 -23.46 55.74 -4.12
CA PHE A 242 -23.53 55.84 -5.58
C PHE A 242 -24.16 57.16 -6.02
N PHE A 243 -25.30 57.56 -5.43
CA PHE A 243 -25.92 58.85 -5.74
C PHE A 243 -25.00 60.03 -5.40
N ALA A 244 -24.40 60.03 -4.20
CA ALA A 244 -23.45 61.06 -3.79
C ALA A 244 -22.25 61.16 -4.75
N LEU A 245 -21.69 60.02 -5.17
CA LEU A 245 -20.60 59.97 -6.13
C LEU A 245 -21.02 60.48 -7.52
N SER A 246 -22.21 60.09 -7.99
CA SER A 246 -22.75 60.55 -9.28
C SER A 246 -22.97 62.06 -9.31
N GLU A 247 -23.47 62.65 -8.21
CA GLU A 247 -23.67 64.08 -8.11
C GLU A 247 -22.34 64.83 -8.05
N LEU A 248 -21.35 64.29 -7.31
CA LEU A 248 -19.98 64.82 -7.30
C LEU A 248 -19.35 64.80 -8.70
N LEU A 249 -19.50 63.71 -9.45
CA LEU A 249 -18.99 63.59 -10.81
C LEU A 249 -19.68 64.56 -11.76
N LYS A 250 -21.00 64.74 -11.64
CA LYS A 250 -21.76 65.71 -12.44
C LYS A 250 -21.30 67.15 -12.17
N ARG A 251 -21.19 67.55 -10.91
CA ARG A 251 -20.69 68.89 -10.52
C ARG A 251 -19.26 69.13 -11.01
N LYS A 252 -18.39 68.11 -10.90
CA LYS A 252 -17.01 68.20 -11.37
C LYS A 252 -16.96 68.29 -12.90
N GLY A 253 -17.78 67.51 -13.61
CA GLY A 253 -17.94 67.58 -15.06
C GLY A 253 -18.39 68.95 -15.54
N GLU A 254 -19.38 69.56 -14.88
CA GLU A 254 -19.85 70.92 -15.18
C GLU A 254 -18.75 71.97 -14.94
N SER A 255 -17.96 71.83 -13.87
CA SER A 255 -16.83 72.73 -13.58
C SER A 255 -15.70 72.63 -14.62
N VAL A 256 -15.39 71.43 -15.09
CA VAL A 256 -14.38 71.18 -16.14
C VAL A 256 -14.89 71.70 -17.48
N TYR A 257 -16.14 71.43 -17.84
CA TYR A 257 -16.76 71.95 -19.06
C TYR A 257 -16.78 73.49 -19.07
N GLY A 258 -17.15 74.11 -17.95
CA GLY A 258 -17.12 75.57 -17.80
C GLY A 258 -15.71 76.15 -17.90
N THR A 259 -14.69 75.46 -17.39
CA THR A 259 -13.29 75.88 -17.44
C THR A 259 -12.71 75.74 -18.85
N VAL A 260 -12.98 74.62 -19.55
CA VAL A 260 -12.55 74.40 -20.93
C VAL A 260 -13.20 75.39 -21.89
N LYS A 261 -14.49 75.71 -21.70
CA LYS A 261 -15.20 76.72 -22.50
C LYS A 261 -14.61 78.13 -22.31
N LYS A 262 -14.14 78.47 -21.10
CA LYS A 262 -13.43 79.72 -20.81
C LYS A 262 -12.01 79.78 -21.40
N ILE A 263 -11.34 78.63 -21.53
CA ILE A 263 -10.00 78.55 -22.15
C ILE A 263 -10.09 78.64 -23.68
N GLY A 264 -11.06 77.96 -24.30
CA GLY A 264 -11.27 77.99 -25.76
C GLY A 264 -11.76 79.33 -26.33
N THR A 265 -12.21 80.25 -25.48
CA THR A 265 -12.69 81.59 -25.88
C THR A 265 -11.68 82.72 -25.67
N ARG A 266 -10.47 82.43 -25.15
CA ARG A 266 -9.38 83.42 -25.10
C ARG A 266 -8.82 83.64 -26.51
N LYS A 267 -9.34 84.66 -27.19
CA LYS A 267 -8.76 85.20 -28.43
C LYS A 267 -7.26 85.48 -28.24
N PRO A 268 -6.38 85.11 -29.18
CA PRO A 268 -4.96 85.43 -29.09
C PRO A 268 -4.78 86.95 -29.13
N THR A 269 -4.29 87.51 -28.02
CA THR A 269 -3.83 88.89 -27.96
C THR A 269 -2.66 89.07 -28.94
N LYS A 270 -2.92 89.75 -30.07
CA LYS A 270 -1.89 90.18 -31.01
C LYS A 270 -0.87 91.06 -30.28
N LYS A 271 0.34 90.55 -30.08
CA LYS A 271 1.51 91.36 -29.74
C LYS A 271 1.87 92.22 -30.95
N TYR A 272 1.65 93.53 -30.85
CA TYR A 272 2.28 94.49 -31.75
C TYR A 272 3.77 94.56 -31.41
N LYS A 273 4.62 94.17 -32.36
CA LYS A 273 6.05 94.53 -32.36
C LYS A 273 6.17 95.96 -32.89
N LYS A 274 6.85 96.83 -32.14
CA LYS A 274 7.47 98.06 -32.64
C LYS A 274 8.69 97.70 -33.48
#